data_AF-A0A8S8ZHV6-F1
#
_entry.id   AF-A0A8S8ZHV6-F1
#
_cell.length_a   1.000
_cell.length_b   1.000
_cell.length_c   1.000
_cell.angle_alpha   90.00
_cell.angle_beta   90.00
_cell.angle_gamma   90.00
#
_symmetry.space_group_name_H-M   'P 1'
#
loop_
_entity.id
_entity.type
_entity.pdbx_description
1 polymer ?
#
loop_
_entity_poly.entity_id
_entity_poly.type
_entity_poly.pdbx_seq_one_letter_code
_entity_poly.pdbx_strand_id
1 'polypeptide(L)'
;MATNATDNGPTQIGATATAPVDGTAAEPPKKFPKGVVLGKDGKPCRSCTSFGAWASQAKATLKTNPDASSTAASTMASAASSSATTLPQRRTDCPADVEQLGRSTWTLLHSIAATYPPAPTPTEQNDLKLFMGLFAKLYPCWVCAEDFQQYIKKEEPKTGSRGEFGNWLCEAHNEVNRKLGKPTFDCSKWQERWRTGWKDGSCD
;
A
#
# COMPACT_ATOMS: atom_id res chain seq x y z
N MET A 1 20.11 -65.82 -45.92
CA MET A 1 21.51 -65.47 -45.58
C MET A 1 21.42 -64.63 -44.31
N ALA A 2 21.53 -65.28 -43.14
CA ALA A 2 22.75 -65.42 -42.34
C ALA A 2 23.20 -64.06 -41.75
N THR A 3 23.40 -63.82 -40.44
CA THR A 3 23.42 -64.63 -39.21
C THR A 3 23.62 -63.70 -37.99
N ASN A 4 23.06 -64.07 -36.82
CA ASN A 4 23.57 -64.00 -35.42
C ASN A 4 24.20 -62.72 -34.84
N ALA A 5 23.67 -62.16 -33.73
CA ALA A 5 23.77 -62.55 -32.30
C ALA A 5 25.02 -61.95 -31.60
N THR A 6 24.90 -61.15 -30.54
CA THR A 6 24.92 -61.55 -29.10
C THR A 6 24.83 -60.23 -28.28
N ASP A 7 23.87 -60.03 -27.38
CA ASP A 7 23.77 -60.44 -25.96
C ASP A 7 24.97 -60.08 -25.06
N ASN A 8 24.69 -59.27 -24.02
CA ASN A 8 25.22 -59.35 -22.65
C ASN A 8 24.80 -58.10 -21.83
N GLY A 9 23.82 -58.26 -20.94
CA GLY A 9 23.78 -57.50 -19.68
C GLY A 9 24.53 -58.27 -18.58
N PRO A 10 24.27 -58.02 -17.29
CA PRO A 10 24.19 -56.74 -16.56
C PRO A 10 25.34 -56.65 -15.52
N THR A 11 25.56 -55.49 -14.90
CA THR A 11 26.32 -55.46 -13.64
C THR A 11 25.73 -54.43 -12.70
N GLN A 12 25.08 -54.93 -11.65
CA GLN A 12 24.76 -54.16 -10.46
C GLN A 12 26.01 -53.94 -9.62
N ILE A 13 26.16 -52.73 -9.11
CA ILE A 13 26.98 -52.43 -7.94
C ILE A 13 26.15 -51.49 -7.07
N GLY A 14 25.67 -52.01 -5.94
CA GLY A 14 25.12 -51.19 -4.88
C GLY A 14 26.23 -50.63 -4.02
N ALA A 15 26.10 -49.38 -3.57
CA ALA A 15 26.45 -48.95 -2.23
C ALA A 15 26.04 -47.49 -1.97
N THR A 16 25.29 -47.33 -0.88
CA THR A 16 25.34 -46.24 0.11
C THR A 16 24.99 -44.81 -0.30
N ALA A 17 23.82 -44.43 0.23
CA ALA A 17 23.39 -43.08 0.57
C ALA A 17 24.50 -42.15 1.08
N THR A 18 24.47 -40.91 0.60
CA THR A 18 24.81 -39.73 1.40
C THR A 18 24.07 -38.53 0.80
N ALA A 19 23.09 -38.02 1.54
CA ALA A 19 22.41 -36.77 1.23
C ALA A 19 23.37 -35.60 1.45
N PRO A 20 23.41 -34.58 0.57
CA PRO A 20 23.98 -33.30 0.93
C PRO A 20 22.99 -32.59 1.86
N VAL A 21 23.34 -32.58 3.14
CA VAL A 21 22.78 -31.68 4.15
C VAL A 21 23.31 -30.27 3.88
N ASP A 22 22.64 -29.51 3.01
CA ASP A 22 22.75 -28.05 3.03
C ASP A 22 21.74 -27.49 4.03
N GLY A 23 22.17 -27.51 5.30
CA GLY A 23 21.52 -26.83 6.40
C GLY A 23 21.64 -25.33 6.25
N THR A 24 20.80 -24.73 5.41
CA THR A 24 20.46 -23.31 5.59
C THR A 24 19.46 -23.28 6.73
N ALA A 25 19.93 -22.89 7.92
CA ALA A 25 19.08 -22.73 9.09
C ALA A 25 17.89 -21.83 8.73
N ALA A 26 16.69 -22.42 8.66
CA ALA A 26 15.46 -21.67 8.55
C ALA A 26 15.35 -20.79 9.80
N GLU A 27 15.44 -19.48 9.60
CA GLU A 27 15.18 -18.47 10.63
C GLU A 27 13.84 -18.83 11.32
N PRO A 28 13.76 -18.87 12.67
CA PRO A 28 12.55 -19.28 13.35
C PRO A 28 11.38 -18.39 12.91
N PRO A 29 10.18 -18.96 12.69
CA PRO A 29 9.05 -18.19 12.18
C PRO A 29 8.76 -17.01 13.11
N LYS A 30 8.92 -15.79 12.59
CA LYS A 30 8.65 -14.54 13.31
C LYS A 30 7.21 -14.60 13.81
N LYS A 31 7.03 -14.75 15.13
CA LYS A 31 5.70 -14.76 15.76
C LYS A 31 5.15 -13.34 15.75
N PHE A 32 4.22 -13.05 14.85
CA PHE A 32 3.54 -11.76 14.81
C PHE A 32 2.49 -11.65 15.93
N PRO A 33 2.28 -10.45 16.51
CA PRO A 33 1.20 -10.23 17.48
C PRO A 33 -0.19 -10.59 16.92
N LYS A 34 -1.12 -10.94 17.82
CA LYS A 34 -2.52 -11.22 17.44
C LYS A 34 -3.13 -10.00 16.74
N GLY A 35 -3.78 -10.23 15.60
CA GLY A 35 -4.46 -9.19 14.82
C GLY A 35 -3.61 -8.56 13.70
N VAL A 36 -2.33 -8.91 13.58
CA VAL A 36 -1.51 -8.56 12.41
C VAL A 36 -1.87 -9.48 11.25
N VAL A 37 -2.23 -8.89 10.12
CA VAL A 37 -2.52 -9.62 8.88
C VAL A 37 -1.32 -9.50 7.94
N LEU A 38 -0.86 -10.62 7.38
CA LEU A 38 0.22 -10.63 6.40
C LEU A 38 -0.34 -10.42 4.98
N GLY A 39 0.40 -9.68 4.16
CA GLY A 39 0.13 -9.52 2.74
C GLY A 39 0.53 -10.74 1.93
N LYS A 40 0.26 -10.69 0.62
CA LYS A 40 0.64 -11.74 -0.34
C LYS A 40 2.16 -11.94 -0.43
N ASP A 41 2.94 -10.95 -0.01
CA ASP A 41 4.40 -10.98 0.05
C ASP A 41 4.95 -11.51 1.40
N GLY A 42 4.07 -11.97 2.30
CA GLY A 42 4.42 -12.47 3.62
C GLY A 42 4.79 -11.39 4.64
N LYS A 43 4.68 -10.10 4.29
CA LYS A 43 5.01 -8.97 5.18
C LYS A 43 3.75 -8.41 5.86
N PRO A 44 3.86 -7.74 7.01
CA PRO A 44 2.72 -7.08 7.66
C PRO A 44 2.00 -6.11 6.72
N CYS A 45 0.69 -6.34 6.52
CA CYS A 45 -0.16 -5.51 5.67
C CYS A 45 -0.84 -4.41 6.49
N ARG A 46 -0.39 -3.16 6.30
CA ARG A 46 -0.93 -1.99 7.02
C ARG A 46 -2.42 -1.78 6.74
N SER A 47 -2.85 -1.89 5.48
CA SER A 47 -4.26 -1.73 5.10
C SER A 47 -5.16 -2.88 5.58
N CYS A 48 -4.57 -4.02 5.97
CA CYS A 48 -5.30 -5.19 6.44
C CYS A 48 -5.30 -5.31 7.98
N THR A 49 -4.54 -4.46 8.67
CA THR A 49 -4.28 -4.54 10.11
C THR A 49 -4.84 -3.30 10.79
N SER A 50 -5.55 -3.47 11.91
CA SER A 50 -6.08 -2.32 12.66
C SER A 50 -4.94 -1.47 13.23
N PHE A 51 -5.19 -0.18 13.43
CA PHE A 51 -4.19 0.74 14.00
C PHE A 51 -3.64 0.24 15.34
N GLY A 52 -4.50 -0.27 16.24
CA GLY A 52 -4.07 -0.79 17.54
C GLY A 52 -3.15 -2.03 17.42
N ALA A 53 -3.44 -2.92 16.47
CA ALA A 53 -2.57 -4.08 16.19
C ALA A 53 -1.24 -3.65 15.55
N TRP A 54 -1.27 -2.64 14.67
CA TRP A 54 -0.07 -2.07 14.04
C TRP A 54 0.88 -1.42 15.06
N ALA A 55 0.35 -0.54 15.92
CA ALA A 55 1.13 0.12 16.97
C ALA A 55 1.71 -0.90 17.97
N SER A 56 0.97 -1.98 18.25
CA SER A 56 1.46 -3.08 19.10
C SER A 56 2.62 -3.83 18.45
N GLN A 57 2.59 -4.03 17.14
CA GLN A 57 3.68 -4.64 16.38
C GLN A 57 4.93 -3.74 16.36
N ALA A 58 4.78 -2.44 16.09
CA ALA A 58 5.89 -1.49 16.10
C ALA A 58 6.62 -1.48 17.46
N LYS A 59 5.85 -1.45 18.57
CA LYS A 59 6.40 -1.57 19.93
C LYS A 59 7.10 -2.91 20.19
N ALA A 60 6.61 -4.02 19.64
CA ALA A 60 7.25 -5.32 19.79
C ALA A 60 8.60 -5.39 19.06
N THR A 61 8.69 -4.81 17.86
CA THR A 61 9.94 -4.76 17.08
C THR A 61 11.01 -3.88 17.75
N LEU A 62 10.62 -2.78 18.40
CA LEU A 62 11.53 -1.94 19.18
C LEU A 62 12.08 -2.64 20.42
N LYS A 63 11.33 -3.57 21.03
CA LYS A 63 11.80 -4.35 22.20
C LYS A 63 12.80 -5.44 21.85
N THR A 64 12.91 -5.84 20.58
CA THR A 64 13.80 -6.92 20.12
C THR A 64 15.17 -6.45 19.62
N ASN A 65 15.44 -5.14 19.55
CA ASN A 65 16.75 -4.56 19.18
C ASN A 65 17.16 -3.50 20.24
N PRO A 66 18.15 -3.75 21.11
CA PRO A 66 18.53 -2.80 22.14
C PRO A 66 19.45 -1.66 21.66
N ASP A 67 19.93 -1.66 20.41
CA ASP A 67 20.95 -0.71 19.93
C ASP A 67 20.44 0.53 19.17
N ALA A 68 19.16 0.89 19.32
CA ALA A 68 18.65 2.17 18.80
C ALA A 68 17.83 2.90 19.87
N SER A 69 18.48 3.22 21.00
CA SER A 69 17.87 4.03 22.06
C SER A 69 18.84 5.10 22.58
N SER A 70 18.86 6.22 21.88
CA SER A 70 19.21 7.56 22.37
C SER A 70 18.88 8.50 21.21
N THR A 71 17.91 9.40 21.23
CA THR A 71 17.52 10.38 22.24
C THR A 71 16.24 11.04 21.71
N ALA A 72 15.22 11.21 22.56
CA ALA A 72 14.28 12.35 22.57
C ALA A 72 12.96 11.95 23.27
N ALA A 73 13.03 11.71 24.57
CA ALA A 73 11.89 11.91 25.44
C ALA A 73 12.24 13.05 26.37
N SER A 74 11.75 14.27 26.06
CA SER A 74 11.42 15.35 26.99
C SER A 74 11.14 16.65 26.21
N THR A 75 10.11 17.38 26.66
CA THR A 75 9.60 18.70 26.20
C THR A 75 8.62 18.61 25.02
N MET A 76 7.35 19.04 25.10
CA MET A 76 6.70 20.01 25.98
C MET A 76 5.28 19.59 26.38
N ALA A 77 4.96 19.83 27.65
CA ALA A 77 3.61 20.08 28.13
C ALA A 77 3.30 21.58 27.97
N SER A 78 2.06 21.86 27.57
CA SER A 78 1.32 23.12 27.74
C SER A 78 1.67 24.33 26.85
N ALA A 79 0.88 24.49 25.79
CA ALA A 79 0.25 25.74 25.30
C ALA A 79 -0.58 25.34 24.06
N ALA A 80 -1.83 25.75 23.82
CA ALA A 80 -2.65 26.77 24.40
C ALA A 80 -4.12 26.37 24.26
N SER A 81 -4.91 26.76 25.27
CA SER A 81 -6.35 26.88 25.16
C SER A 81 -6.67 27.85 24.02
N SER A 82 -7.15 27.31 22.89
CA SER A 82 -7.82 28.09 21.87
C SER A 82 -9.28 27.70 21.96
N SER A 83 -10.13 28.66 22.31
CA SER A 83 -11.58 28.55 22.21
C SER A 83 -11.96 28.21 20.78
N ALA A 84 -11.97 26.92 20.46
CA ALA A 84 -12.53 26.43 19.22
C ALA A 84 -14.04 26.70 19.32
N THR A 85 -14.52 27.65 18.54
CA THR A 85 -15.92 27.70 18.14
C THR A 85 -16.26 26.30 17.66
N THR A 86 -16.99 25.55 18.46
CA THR A 86 -17.35 24.16 18.17
C THR A 86 -18.24 24.20 16.94
N LEU A 87 -17.63 24.00 15.76
CA LEU A 87 -18.39 23.68 14.57
C LEU A 87 -19.33 22.53 14.95
N PRO A 88 -20.62 22.59 14.58
CA PRO A 88 -21.55 21.54 14.95
C PRO A 88 -20.97 20.20 14.50
N GLN A 89 -20.68 19.34 15.47
CA GLN A 89 -20.06 18.06 15.22
C GLN A 89 -21.02 17.26 14.34
N ARG A 90 -20.62 17.07 13.08
CA ARG A 90 -21.49 16.48 12.08
C ARG A 90 -21.81 15.05 12.48
N ARG A 91 -23.10 14.74 12.55
CA ARG A 91 -23.60 13.38 12.74
C ARG A 91 -22.98 12.44 11.71
N THR A 92 -22.35 11.37 12.19
CA THR A 92 -21.65 10.38 11.36
C THR A 92 -22.59 9.37 10.69
N ASP A 93 -23.87 9.39 11.09
CA ASP A 93 -24.94 8.53 10.58
C ASP A 93 -25.81 9.22 9.50
N CYS A 94 -25.41 10.40 9.02
CA CYS A 94 -26.05 11.08 7.90
C CYS A 94 -25.38 10.74 6.56
N PRO A 95 -26.10 10.84 5.41
CA PRO A 95 -25.49 10.74 4.09
C PRO A 95 -24.33 11.75 3.91
N ALA A 96 -23.28 11.32 3.21
CA ALA A 96 -22.11 12.15 2.95
C ALA A 96 -22.48 13.37 2.09
N ASP A 97 -21.90 14.54 2.41
CA ASP A 97 -21.92 15.69 1.51
C ASP A 97 -20.73 15.61 0.55
N VAL A 98 -20.59 16.62 -0.31
CA VAL A 98 -19.50 16.70 -1.29
C VAL A 98 -18.11 16.59 -0.66
N GLU A 99 -17.91 17.14 0.53
CA GLU A 99 -16.60 17.12 1.17
C GLU A 99 -16.29 15.77 1.82
N GLN A 100 -17.24 15.19 2.55
CA GLN A 100 -17.07 13.89 3.17
C GLN A 100 -16.93 12.81 2.11
N LEU A 101 -17.74 12.87 1.04
CA LEU A 101 -17.63 11.98 -0.10
C LEU A 101 -16.26 12.14 -0.76
N GLY A 102 -15.84 13.37 -1.07
CA GLY A 102 -14.54 13.67 -1.66
C GLY A 102 -13.36 13.10 -0.85
N ARG A 103 -13.28 13.40 0.45
CA ARG A 103 -12.21 12.90 1.33
C ARG A 103 -12.18 11.36 1.40
N SER A 104 -13.35 10.74 1.49
CA SER A 104 -13.47 9.28 1.54
C SER A 104 -13.01 8.64 0.23
N THR A 105 -13.42 9.22 -0.90
CA THR A 105 -13.02 8.78 -2.24
C THR A 105 -11.52 8.95 -2.49
N TRP A 106 -10.93 10.09 -2.14
CA TRP A 106 -9.48 10.27 -2.28
C TRP A 106 -8.70 9.28 -1.42
N THR A 107 -9.20 8.98 -0.22
CA THR A 107 -8.61 7.94 0.64
C THR A 107 -8.63 6.58 -0.06
N LEU A 108 -9.75 6.20 -0.68
CA LEU A 108 -9.85 4.97 -1.46
C LEU A 108 -8.88 4.96 -2.65
N LEU A 109 -8.93 5.98 -3.50
CA LEU A 109 -8.13 6.03 -4.74
C LEU A 109 -6.62 6.00 -4.44
N HIS A 110 -6.17 6.78 -3.45
CA HIS A 110 -4.76 6.77 -3.05
C HIS A 110 -4.34 5.46 -2.38
N SER A 111 -5.26 4.78 -1.69
CA SER A 111 -4.98 3.44 -1.14
C SER A 111 -4.85 2.40 -2.26
N ILE A 112 -5.71 2.46 -3.29
CA ILE A 112 -5.56 1.63 -4.51
C ILE A 112 -4.18 1.88 -5.12
N ALA A 113 -3.79 3.14 -5.31
CA ALA A 113 -2.47 3.50 -5.83
C ALA A 113 -1.32 2.97 -4.96
N ALA A 114 -1.42 3.09 -3.64
CA ALA A 114 -0.41 2.60 -2.70
C ALA A 114 -0.19 1.08 -2.79
N THR A 115 -1.27 0.31 -3.05
CA THR A 115 -1.24 -1.15 -3.21
C THR A 115 -0.98 -1.64 -4.63
N TYR A 116 -1.00 -0.74 -5.62
CA TYR A 116 -0.77 -1.10 -7.02
C TYR A 116 0.64 -1.73 -7.20
N PRO A 117 0.84 -2.71 -8.09
CA PRO A 117 2.14 -3.35 -8.24
C PRO A 117 3.21 -2.36 -8.77
N PRO A 118 4.48 -2.50 -8.33
CA PRO A 118 5.59 -1.75 -8.93
C PRO A 118 5.82 -2.13 -10.39
N ALA A 119 5.50 -3.38 -10.77
CA ALA A 119 5.57 -3.91 -12.13
C ALA A 119 4.24 -4.64 -12.45
N PRO A 120 3.19 -3.92 -12.85
CA PRO A 120 1.87 -4.49 -13.13
C PRO A 120 1.85 -5.24 -14.47
N THR A 121 1.11 -6.33 -14.50
CA THR A 121 0.78 -7.07 -15.73
C THR A 121 -0.08 -6.21 -16.67
N PRO A 122 -0.10 -6.48 -17.98
CA PRO A 122 -0.95 -5.74 -18.93
C PRO A 122 -2.44 -5.74 -18.53
N THR A 123 -2.92 -6.85 -17.94
CA THR A 123 -4.29 -6.94 -17.41
C THR A 123 -4.51 -5.96 -16.26
N GLU A 124 -3.62 -5.92 -15.27
CA GLU A 124 -3.73 -4.96 -14.15
C GLU A 124 -3.63 -3.50 -14.61
N GLN A 125 -2.86 -3.21 -15.67
CA GLN A 125 -2.82 -1.87 -16.28
C GLN A 125 -4.15 -1.47 -16.92
N ASN A 126 -4.77 -2.41 -17.63
CA ASN A 126 -6.07 -2.19 -18.28
C ASN A 126 -7.20 -2.10 -17.27
N ASP A 127 -7.21 -2.96 -16.26
CA ASP A 127 -8.22 -2.96 -15.19
C ASP A 127 -8.23 -1.61 -14.45
N LEU A 128 -7.04 -1.06 -14.16
CA LEU A 128 -6.93 0.23 -13.49
C LEU A 128 -7.42 1.38 -14.38
N LYS A 129 -7.09 1.37 -15.68
CA LYS A 129 -7.62 2.36 -16.63
C LYS A 129 -9.14 2.29 -16.74
N LEU A 130 -9.68 1.08 -16.85
CA LEU A 130 -11.13 0.84 -16.88
C LEU A 130 -11.80 1.32 -15.59
N PHE A 131 -11.23 0.97 -14.44
CA PHE A 131 -11.72 1.43 -13.14
C PHE A 131 -11.77 2.95 -13.05
N MET A 132 -10.70 3.66 -13.44
CA MET A 132 -10.68 5.13 -13.41
C MET A 132 -11.71 5.74 -14.37
N GLY A 133 -11.88 5.16 -15.56
CA GLY A 133 -12.90 5.59 -16.52
C GLY A 133 -14.34 5.36 -16.02
N LEU A 134 -14.61 4.23 -15.38
CA LEU A 134 -15.91 3.93 -14.77
C LEU A 134 -16.16 4.81 -13.55
N PHE A 135 -15.17 4.98 -12.69
CA PHE A 135 -15.23 5.86 -11.54
C PHE A 135 -15.61 7.29 -11.95
N ALA A 136 -14.97 7.83 -12.99
CA ALA A 136 -15.27 9.17 -13.49
C ALA A 136 -16.69 9.34 -14.03
N LYS A 137 -17.34 8.25 -14.49
CA LYS A 137 -18.74 8.24 -14.93
C LYS A 137 -19.73 8.07 -13.79
N LEU A 138 -19.36 7.27 -12.78
CA LEU A 138 -20.25 6.84 -11.70
C LEU A 138 -20.14 7.73 -10.44
N TYR A 139 -19.23 8.71 -10.42
CA TYR A 139 -19.04 9.56 -9.26
C TYR A 139 -20.33 10.39 -8.96
N PRO A 140 -20.92 10.32 -7.75
CA PRO A 140 -22.27 10.84 -7.51
C PRO A 140 -22.44 12.37 -7.66
N CYS A 141 -21.38 13.13 -7.47
CA CYS A 141 -21.39 14.57 -7.73
C CYS A 141 -21.20 14.81 -9.23
N TRP A 142 -22.27 15.05 -9.98
CA TRP A 142 -22.23 15.18 -11.44
C TRP A 142 -21.26 16.28 -11.93
N VAL A 143 -21.24 17.46 -11.31
CA VAL A 143 -20.29 18.54 -11.67
C VAL A 143 -18.83 18.13 -11.43
N CYS A 144 -18.58 17.37 -10.35
CA CYS A 144 -17.25 16.85 -10.03
C CYS A 144 -16.85 15.75 -11.02
N ALA A 145 -17.81 14.90 -11.41
CA ALA A 145 -17.64 13.80 -12.33
C ALA A 145 -17.31 14.30 -13.74
N GLU A 146 -18.06 15.27 -14.26
CA GLU A 146 -17.82 15.88 -15.56
C GLU A 146 -16.44 16.53 -15.63
N ASP A 147 -16.05 17.29 -14.60
CA ASP A 147 -14.73 17.90 -14.51
C ASP A 147 -13.60 16.86 -14.52
N PHE A 148 -13.75 15.79 -13.74
CA PHE A 148 -12.76 14.72 -13.69
C PHE A 148 -12.69 13.93 -15.01
N GLN A 149 -13.81 13.77 -15.72
CA GLN A 149 -13.82 13.20 -17.07
C GLN A 149 -13.05 14.07 -18.07
N GLN A 150 -13.17 15.41 -18.00
CA GLN A 150 -12.38 16.30 -18.84
C GLN A 150 -10.89 16.23 -18.49
N TYR A 151 -10.55 16.15 -17.20
CA TYR A 151 -9.17 15.94 -16.77
C TYR A 151 -8.60 14.65 -17.35
N ILE A 152 -9.30 13.51 -17.24
CA ILE A 152 -8.85 12.21 -17.77
C ILE A 152 -8.62 12.26 -19.29
N LYS A 153 -9.47 12.98 -20.04
CA LYS A 153 -9.28 13.15 -21.50
C LYS A 153 -8.01 13.92 -21.84
N LYS A 154 -7.65 14.90 -21.03
CA LYS A 154 -6.43 15.70 -21.20
C LYS A 154 -5.19 14.95 -20.74
N GLU A 155 -5.28 14.33 -19.56
CA GLU A 155 -4.19 13.65 -18.86
C GLU A 155 -4.59 12.21 -18.57
N GLU A 156 -4.30 11.31 -19.50
CA GLU A 156 -4.66 9.90 -19.35
C GLU A 156 -3.97 9.24 -18.13
N PRO A 157 -4.67 8.35 -17.39
CA PRO A 157 -4.09 7.60 -16.28
C PRO A 157 -2.81 6.87 -16.66
N LYS A 158 -1.73 7.17 -15.95
CA LYS A 158 -0.43 6.50 -16.11
C LYS A 158 -0.38 5.25 -15.26
N THR A 159 -0.65 4.10 -15.86
CA THR A 159 -0.77 2.83 -15.13
C THR A 159 0.45 1.90 -15.29
N GLY A 160 1.57 2.37 -15.85
CA GLY A 160 2.74 1.51 -16.10
C GLY A 160 3.44 1.03 -14.82
N SER A 161 3.27 1.73 -13.70
CA SER A 161 3.74 1.29 -12.39
C SER A 161 2.98 1.97 -11.26
N ARG A 162 3.14 1.46 -10.03
CA ARG A 162 2.75 2.16 -8.80
C ARG A 162 3.25 3.61 -8.73
N GLY A 163 4.51 3.83 -9.11
CA GLY A 163 5.13 5.16 -9.05
C GLY A 163 4.44 6.13 -9.98
N GLU A 164 4.22 5.71 -11.23
CA GLU A 164 3.53 6.49 -12.25
C GLU A 164 2.09 6.80 -11.87
N PHE A 165 1.34 5.79 -11.44
CA PHE A 165 -0.07 5.97 -11.11
C PHE A 165 -0.26 6.82 -9.85
N GLY A 166 0.54 6.58 -8.81
CA GLY A 166 0.50 7.40 -7.59
C GLY A 166 0.84 8.86 -7.85
N ASN A 167 1.82 9.13 -8.73
CA ASN A 167 2.15 10.50 -9.12
C ASN A 167 1.04 11.15 -9.95
N TRP A 168 0.50 10.45 -10.96
CA TRP A 168 -0.61 10.94 -11.77
C TRP A 168 -1.84 11.25 -10.91
N LEU A 169 -2.17 10.38 -9.95
CA LEU A 169 -3.30 10.58 -9.05
C LEU A 169 -3.08 11.75 -8.09
N CYS A 170 -1.84 11.97 -7.65
CA CYS A 170 -1.48 13.15 -6.86
C CYS A 170 -1.68 14.44 -7.67
N GLU A 171 -1.21 14.50 -8.91
CA GLU A 171 -1.40 15.67 -9.77
C GLU A 171 -2.87 15.91 -10.11
N ALA A 172 -3.66 14.86 -10.32
CA ALA A 172 -5.09 14.94 -10.52
C ALA A 172 -5.81 15.53 -9.29
N HIS A 173 -5.40 15.11 -8.08
CA HIS A 173 -5.92 15.68 -6.84
C HIS A 173 -5.48 17.14 -6.68
N ASN A 174 -4.26 17.48 -7.06
CA ASN A 174 -3.76 18.85 -7.03
C ASN A 174 -4.49 19.77 -8.02
N GLU A 175 -4.97 19.26 -9.14
CA GLU A 175 -5.84 20.03 -10.05
C GLU A 175 -7.13 20.45 -9.36
N VAL A 176 -7.78 19.52 -8.65
CA VAL A 176 -8.95 19.84 -7.83
C VAL A 176 -8.59 20.80 -6.70
N ASN A 177 -7.44 20.64 -6.05
CA ASN A 177 -6.98 21.59 -5.01
C ASN A 177 -6.86 23.00 -5.56
N ARG A 178 -6.18 23.19 -6.69
CA ARG A 178 -6.03 24.51 -7.35
C ARG A 178 -7.38 25.11 -7.70
N LYS A 179 -8.29 24.33 -8.29
CA LYS A 179 -9.66 24.77 -8.64
C LYS A 179 -10.46 25.23 -7.43
N LEU A 180 -10.26 24.60 -6.28
CA LEU A 180 -10.92 24.94 -5.02
C LEU A 180 -10.13 25.95 -4.16
N GLY A 181 -9.03 26.53 -4.67
CA GLY A 181 -8.20 27.47 -3.93
C GLY A 181 -7.46 26.85 -2.74
N LYS A 182 -7.27 25.54 -2.72
CA LYS A 182 -6.53 24.81 -1.68
C LYS A 182 -5.03 24.76 -1.99
N PRO A 183 -4.17 24.67 -0.97
CA PRO A 183 -2.73 24.47 -1.18
C PRO A 183 -2.44 23.22 -2.02
N THR A 184 -1.40 23.31 -2.84
CA THR A 184 -0.88 22.15 -3.58
C THR A 184 -0.16 21.21 -2.63
N PHE A 185 -0.41 19.91 -2.74
CA PHE A 185 0.30 18.87 -2.01
C PHE A 185 1.60 18.50 -2.74
N ASP A 186 2.70 18.33 -2.01
CA ASP A 186 3.97 17.87 -2.58
C ASP A 186 3.89 16.39 -2.97
N CYS A 187 3.81 16.12 -4.29
CA CYS A 187 3.70 14.75 -4.78
C CYS A 187 4.91 13.88 -4.44
N SER A 188 6.08 14.43 -4.11
CA SER A 188 7.20 13.61 -3.60
C SER A 188 6.85 12.86 -2.30
N LYS A 189 5.83 13.35 -1.57
CA LYS A 189 5.36 12.82 -0.27
C LYS A 189 4.16 11.89 -0.36
N TRP A 190 3.66 11.57 -1.56
CA TRP A 190 2.44 10.77 -1.69
C TRP A 190 2.59 9.38 -1.05
N GLN A 191 3.78 8.76 -1.16
CA GLN A 191 4.04 7.44 -0.57
C GLN A 191 4.06 7.50 0.96
N GLU A 192 4.66 8.54 1.55
CA GLU A 192 4.67 8.74 3.01
C GLU A 192 3.23 8.88 3.51
N ARG A 193 2.43 9.71 2.84
CA ARG A 193 1.04 9.97 3.22
C ARG A 193 0.12 8.76 3.09
N TRP A 194 0.29 7.95 2.05
CA TRP A 194 -0.72 6.94 1.67
C TRP A 194 -0.26 5.49 1.78
N ARG A 195 1.05 5.22 1.90
CA ARG A 195 1.59 3.86 1.93
C ARG A 195 2.42 3.59 3.17
N THR A 196 3.51 4.32 3.35
CA THR A 196 4.58 3.94 4.29
C THR A 196 4.42 4.55 5.67
N GLY A 197 3.69 5.66 5.80
CA GLY A 197 3.81 6.53 6.97
C GLY A 197 4.96 7.54 6.80
N TRP A 198 4.92 8.59 7.62
CA TRP A 198 5.93 9.64 7.65
C TRP A 198 7.24 9.13 8.24
N LYS A 199 8.37 9.61 7.71
CA LYS A 199 9.71 9.20 8.15
C LYS A 199 10.05 9.58 9.59
N ASP A 200 9.32 10.51 10.18
CA ASP A 200 9.48 10.93 11.58
C ASP A 200 8.86 9.94 12.59
N GLY A 201 8.21 8.88 12.12
CA GLY A 201 7.58 7.87 12.96
C GLY A 201 6.25 8.30 13.58
N SER A 202 5.69 9.45 13.20
CA SER A 202 4.40 9.96 13.72
C SER A 202 3.19 9.07 13.42
N CYS A 203 3.37 8.02 12.61
CA CYS A 203 2.34 7.09 12.16
C CYS A 203 2.43 5.70 12.82
N ASP A 204 3.40 5.47 13.71
CA ASP A 204 3.72 4.16 14.31
C ASP A 204 3.42 4.11 15.83
#